data_AF-A0A921FEZ4-F1
#
_entry.id   AF-A0A921FEZ4-F1
#
_cell.length_a   1.000
_cell.length_b   1.000
_cell.length_c   1.000
_cell.angle_alpha   90.00
_cell.angle_beta   90.00
_cell.angle_gamma   90.00
#
_symmetry.space_group_name_H-M   'P 1'
#
loop_
_entity.id
_entity.type
_entity.pdbx_description
1 polymer ?
#
loop_
_entity_poly.entity_id
_entity_poly.type
_entity_poly.pdbx_seq_one_letter_code
_entity_poly.pdbx_strand_id
1 'polypeptide(L)'
;MDKKFYIDESGNTGDLVVTEEDANFSSQEYFTLACIGLNDSSLPDLENFIKELKLKYKIQSPELKFSKMKGIFGKKIGFILELLKFIEESCDVLIEIVDKKYFLSTTIVNCLINPPYIQPDMNQDTRKSIHLDLSQWVYDHVTKEFLIKFTYISRNPSEEGLRELFDDLLALAKETEDILSDSICLSVEESIEYFKIIKNDKTLFDRDA
;
A
#
# COMPACT_ATOMS: atom_id res chain seq x y z
N MET A 1 8.26 -0.02 -32.52
CA MET A 1 6.83 -0.30 -32.26
C MET A 1 6.62 0.15 -30.85
N ASP A 2 6.06 1.34 -30.67
CA ASP A 2 6.07 2.00 -29.38
C ASP A 2 4.83 1.55 -28.61
N LYS A 3 5.09 0.86 -27.50
CA LYS A 3 4.08 0.33 -26.58
C LYS A 3 3.79 1.42 -25.55
N LYS A 4 2.53 1.75 -25.34
CA LYS A 4 2.09 2.68 -24.30
C LYS A 4 1.48 1.92 -23.14
N PHE A 5 1.73 2.42 -21.94
CA PHE A 5 1.18 1.92 -20.70
C PHE A 5 0.27 2.97 -20.10
N TYR A 6 -0.95 2.56 -19.78
CA TYR A 6 -1.98 3.39 -19.16
C TYR A 6 -2.18 2.86 -17.76
N ILE A 7 -1.91 3.69 -16.76
CA ILE A 7 -2.00 3.34 -15.35
C ILE A 7 -3.12 4.16 -14.73
N ASP A 8 -3.98 3.49 -13.99
CA ASP A 8 -5.03 4.15 -13.20
C ASP A 8 -5.14 3.48 -11.83
N GLU A 9 -5.56 4.27 -10.85
CA GLU A 9 -5.74 3.84 -9.47
C GLU A 9 -7.22 3.85 -9.09
N SER A 10 -7.68 2.77 -8.46
CA SER A 10 -9.00 2.72 -7.86
C SER A 10 -8.88 2.66 -6.35
N GLY A 11 -9.67 3.49 -5.70
CA GLY A 11 -9.76 3.54 -4.25
C GLY A 11 -8.80 4.47 -3.52
N ASN A 12 -8.37 5.51 -4.25
CA ASN A 12 -7.64 6.65 -3.71
C ASN A 12 -8.55 7.85 -3.38
N THR A 13 -9.83 7.65 -3.04
CA THR A 13 -10.70 8.77 -2.64
C THR A 13 -10.30 9.43 -1.31
N GLY A 14 -9.27 8.94 -0.64
CA GLY A 14 -8.77 9.48 0.63
C GLY A 14 -7.28 9.24 0.80
N ASP A 15 -6.63 10.22 1.43
CA ASP A 15 -5.30 10.12 2.01
C ASP A 15 -5.16 8.79 2.79
N LEU A 16 -3.96 8.18 2.87
CA LEU A 16 -3.72 7.00 3.73
C LEU A 16 -3.81 7.35 5.23
N VAL A 17 -4.35 8.52 5.55
CA VAL A 17 -4.53 9.04 6.89
C VAL A 17 -5.66 8.27 7.55
N VAL A 18 -5.30 7.60 8.63
CA VAL A 18 -6.25 7.07 9.58
C VAL A 18 -6.54 8.20 10.56
N THR A 19 -7.71 8.84 10.49
CA THR A 19 -8.14 9.84 11.49
C THR A 19 -9.12 9.20 12.48
N GLU A 20 -9.49 9.91 13.54
CA GLU A 20 -10.57 9.47 14.45
C GLU A 20 -11.95 9.45 13.76
N GLU A 21 -12.18 10.34 12.79
CA GLU A 21 -13.45 10.50 12.07
C GLU A 21 -13.56 9.62 10.80
N ASP A 22 -12.44 9.43 10.10
CA ASP A 22 -12.29 8.61 8.87
C ASP A 22 -11.41 7.39 9.16
N ALA A 23 -11.70 6.78 10.29
CA ALA A 23 -10.92 5.71 10.91
C ALA A 23 -11.13 4.34 10.23
N ASN A 24 -11.81 4.32 9.09
CA ASN A 24 -12.42 3.14 8.52
C ASN A 24 -11.73 2.74 7.23
N PHE A 25 -10.65 1.98 7.39
CA PHE A 25 -10.29 0.94 6.43
C PHE A 25 -11.55 0.17 5.95
N SER A 26 -12.57 0.03 6.80
CA SER A 26 -13.82 -0.72 6.54
C SER A 26 -14.69 -0.25 5.36
N SER A 27 -14.46 0.93 4.76
CA SER A 27 -15.14 1.30 3.51
C SER A 27 -14.29 1.07 2.25
N GLN A 28 -12.97 0.92 2.40
CA GLN A 28 -12.01 0.77 1.32
C GLN A 28 -10.67 0.19 1.82
N GLU A 29 -10.67 -1.08 2.21
CA GLU A 29 -9.52 -1.79 2.78
C GLU A 29 -8.38 -1.94 1.77
N TYR A 30 -8.75 -2.01 0.49
CA TYR A 30 -7.82 -2.18 -0.61
C TYR A 30 -7.79 -0.94 -1.50
N PHE A 31 -6.61 -0.62 -2.01
CA PHE A 31 -6.50 0.14 -3.26
C PHE A 31 -6.00 -0.79 -4.36
N THR A 32 -6.39 -0.50 -5.59
CA THR A 32 -5.98 -1.29 -6.75
C THR A 32 -5.27 -0.39 -7.76
N LEU A 33 -4.10 -0.79 -8.19
CA LEU A 33 -3.41 -0.19 -9.32
C LEU A 33 -3.66 -1.08 -10.54
N ALA A 34 -4.22 -0.52 -11.60
CA ALA A 34 -4.40 -1.23 -12.86
C ALA A 34 -3.52 -0.58 -13.93
N CYS A 35 -2.81 -1.40 -14.69
CA CYS A 35 -2.01 -0.99 -15.83
C CYS A 35 -2.38 -1.83 -17.05
N ILE A 36 -2.60 -1.14 -18.17
CA ILE A 36 -2.83 -1.75 -19.46
C ILE A 36 -1.73 -1.29 -20.42
N GLY A 37 -0.99 -2.25 -20.96
CA GLY A 37 -0.01 -2.05 -22.03
C GLY A 37 -0.61 -2.41 -23.39
N LEU A 38 -0.50 -1.52 -24.37
CA LEU A 38 -0.89 -1.81 -25.74
C LEU A 38 0.01 -1.11 -26.75
N ASN A 39 0.11 -1.68 -27.95
CA ASN A 39 0.80 -1.03 -29.06
C ASN A 39 0.00 0.18 -29.53
N ASP A 40 0.68 1.27 -29.89
CA ASP A 40 0.03 2.48 -30.40
C ASP A 40 -0.90 2.22 -31.59
N SER A 41 -0.53 1.26 -32.46
CA SER A 41 -1.33 0.86 -33.61
C SER A 41 -2.67 0.21 -33.24
N SER A 42 -2.79 -0.33 -32.03
CA SER A 42 -3.96 -1.09 -31.56
C SER A 42 -4.94 -0.23 -30.74
N LEU A 43 -4.57 1.01 -30.42
CA LEU A 43 -5.44 1.94 -29.68
C LEU A 43 -6.78 2.21 -30.41
N PRO A 44 -6.81 2.44 -31.74
CA PRO A 44 -8.08 2.63 -32.45
C PRO A 44 -9.02 1.41 -32.37
N ASP A 45 -8.47 0.20 -32.35
CA ASP A 45 -9.26 -1.03 -32.26
C ASP A 45 -9.94 -1.15 -30.89
N LEU A 46 -9.22 -0.83 -29.80
CA LEU A 46 -9.77 -0.77 -28.46
C LEU A 46 -10.87 0.30 -28.33
N GLU A 47 -10.64 1.51 -28.87
CA GLU A 47 -11.64 2.58 -28.85
C GLU A 47 -12.93 2.20 -29.61
N ASN A 48 -12.78 1.60 -30.79
CA ASN A 48 -13.90 1.10 -31.58
C ASN A 48 -14.65 -0.02 -30.86
N PHE A 49 -13.93 -0.98 -30.28
CA PHE A 49 -14.53 -2.05 -29.51
C PHE A 49 -15.33 -1.52 -28.31
N ILE A 50 -14.77 -0.60 -27.51
CA ILE A 50 -15.48 0.04 -26.39
C ILE A 50 -16.74 0.77 -26.88
N LYS A 51 -16.66 1.48 -28.01
CA LYS A 51 -17.81 2.19 -28.59
C LYS A 51 -18.94 1.23 -28.99
N GLU A 52 -18.62 0.14 -29.69
CA GLU A 52 -19.59 -0.89 -30.07
C GLU A 52 -20.19 -1.57 -28.83
N LEU A 53 -19.35 -1.87 -27.84
CA LEU A 53 -19.78 -2.50 -26.60
C LEU A 53 -20.72 -1.59 -25.80
N LYS A 54 -20.43 -0.27 -25.74
CA LYS A 54 -21.33 0.72 -25.13
C LYS A 54 -22.67 0.78 -25.83
N LEU A 55 -22.72 0.69 -27.16
CA LEU A 55 -23.97 0.64 -27.92
C LEU A 55 -24.77 -0.64 -27.61
N LYS A 56 -24.12 -1.81 -27.67
CA LYS A 56 -24.72 -3.12 -27.36
C LYS A 56 -25.38 -3.14 -25.99
N TYR A 57 -24.71 -2.60 -24.98
CA TYR A 57 -25.18 -2.56 -23.59
C TYR A 57 -25.92 -1.27 -23.20
N LYS A 58 -26.25 -0.40 -24.18
CA LYS A 58 -26.98 0.85 -23.98
C LYS A 58 -26.36 1.71 -22.86
N ILE A 59 -25.06 1.95 -22.92
CA ILE A 59 -24.29 2.79 -21.99
C ILE A 59 -24.04 4.14 -22.66
N GLN A 60 -24.59 5.21 -22.08
CA GLN A 60 -24.51 6.57 -22.63
C GLN A 60 -23.48 7.44 -21.89
N SER A 61 -22.90 6.97 -20.79
CA SER A 61 -21.93 7.76 -20.02
C SER A 61 -20.65 7.97 -20.82
N PRO A 62 -20.06 9.19 -20.83
CA PRO A 62 -18.77 9.41 -21.48
C PRO A 62 -17.68 8.56 -20.82
N GLU A 63 -17.69 8.48 -19.49
CA GLU A 63 -16.74 7.76 -18.66
C GLU A 63 -17.37 6.51 -18.03
N LEU A 64 -16.63 5.41 -17.99
CA LEU A 64 -17.06 4.13 -17.41
C LEU A 64 -16.72 4.07 -15.91
N LYS A 65 -17.54 4.70 -15.07
CA LYS A 65 -17.39 4.58 -13.60
C LYS A 65 -18.17 3.40 -13.05
N PHE A 66 -17.50 2.53 -12.29
CA PHE A 66 -18.14 1.38 -11.62
C PHE A 66 -19.31 1.79 -10.72
N SER A 67 -19.21 2.92 -10.00
CA SER A 67 -20.29 3.47 -9.17
C SER A 67 -21.56 3.80 -9.95
N LYS A 68 -21.42 4.23 -11.22
CA LYS A 68 -22.54 4.49 -12.13
C LYS A 68 -23.10 3.21 -12.77
N MET A 69 -22.41 2.08 -12.58
CA MET A 69 -22.77 0.76 -13.08
C MET A 69 -23.32 -0.17 -11.98
N LYS A 70 -23.26 0.23 -10.70
CA LYS A 70 -23.72 -0.56 -9.53
C LYS A 70 -25.18 -1.02 -9.60
N GLY A 71 -26.09 -0.19 -10.12
CA GLY A 71 -27.51 -0.56 -10.31
C GLY A 71 -27.77 -1.61 -11.40
N ILE A 72 -26.71 -2.18 -11.99
CA ILE A 72 -26.76 -2.98 -13.21
C ILE A 72 -26.05 -4.35 -13.08
N PHE A 73 -25.58 -4.70 -11.87
CA PHE A 73 -25.20 -6.08 -11.57
C PHE A 73 -26.39 -6.99 -11.89
N GLY A 74 -26.23 -7.85 -12.89
CA GLY A 74 -27.29 -8.65 -13.53
C GLY A 74 -27.44 -8.39 -15.03
N LYS A 75 -27.81 -7.16 -15.45
CA LYS A 75 -28.13 -6.86 -16.88
C LYS A 75 -26.94 -6.48 -17.75
N LYS A 76 -25.81 -6.04 -17.16
CA LYS A 76 -24.62 -5.59 -17.90
C LYS A 76 -23.33 -6.25 -17.43
N ILE A 77 -23.40 -7.38 -16.73
CA ILE A 77 -22.20 -8.16 -16.40
C ILE A 77 -21.47 -8.63 -17.67
N GLY A 78 -22.23 -8.92 -18.73
CA GLY A 78 -21.67 -9.25 -20.05
C GLY A 78 -20.84 -8.12 -20.65
N PHE A 79 -21.14 -6.85 -20.35
CA PHE A 79 -20.29 -5.72 -20.78
C PHE A 79 -18.89 -5.86 -20.16
N ILE A 80 -18.83 -6.10 -18.86
CA ILE A 80 -17.56 -6.23 -18.14
C ILE A 80 -16.79 -7.46 -18.63
N LEU A 81 -17.46 -8.60 -18.80
CA LEU A 81 -16.82 -9.82 -19.27
C LEU A 81 -16.26 -9.70 -20.68
N GLU A 82 -17.02 -9.11 -21.62
CA GLU A 82 -16.54 -8.88 -22.98
C GLU A 82 -15.39 -7.87 -23.02
N LEU A 83 -15.44 -6.83 -22.18
CA LEU A 83 -14.36 -5.85 -22.06
C LEU A 83 -13.08 -6.49 -21.52
N LEU A 84 -13.18 -7.23 -20.41
CA LEU A 84 -12.02 -7.91 -19.82
C LEU A 84 -11.42 -8.95 -20.77
N LYS A 85 -12.27 -9.69 -21.50
CA LYS A 85 -11.80 -10.65 -22.50
C LYS A 85 -11.01 -9.98 -23.63
N PHE A 86 -11.51 -8.86 -24.17
CA PHE A 86 -10.76 -8.11 -25.18
C PHE A 86 -9.40 -7.63 -24.65
N ILE A 87 -9.39 -7.07 -23.43
CA ILE A 87 -8.19 -6.58 -22.78
C ILE A 87 -7.19 -7.74 -22.57
N GLU A 88 -7.65 -8.90 -22.08
CA GLU A 88 -6.81 -10.09 -21.90
C GLU A 88 -6.20 -10.61 -23.22
N GLU A 89 -6.96 -10.57 -24.31
CA GLU A 89 -6.51 -11.08 -25.62
C GLU A 89 -5.61 -10.09 -26.38
N SER A 90 -5.76 -8.79 -26.14
CA SER A 90 -5.19 -7.72 -26.99
C SER A 90 -4.25 -6.76 -26.26
N CYS A 91 -4.13 -6.88 -24.93
CA CYS A 91 -3.32 -5.99 -24.11
C CYS A 91 -2.51 -6.78 -23.08
N ASP A 92 -1.43 -6.18 -22.61
CA ASP A 92 -0.75 -6.63 -21.40
C ASP A 92 -1.46 -6.01 -20.20
N VAL A 93 -1.71 -6.82 -19.18
CA VAL A 93 -2.44 -6.39 -17.98
C VAL A 93 -1.61 -6.64 -16.75
N LEU A 94 -1.51 -5.63 -15.90
CA LEU A 94 -1.04 -5.75 -14.53
C LEU A 94 -2.12 -5.18 -13.61
N ILE A 95 -2.54 -5.96 -12.62
CA ILE A 95 -3.41 -5.50 -11.55
C ILE A 95 -2.70 -5.79 -10.24
N GLU A 96 -2.42 -4.75 -9.49
CA GLU A 96 -1.89 -4.85 -8.12
C GLU A 96 -3.00 -4.51 -7.14
N ILE A 97 -3.17 -5.34 -6.13
CA ILE A 97 -4.13 -5.14 -5.05
C ILE A 97 -3.33 -4.98 -3.77
N VAL A 98 -3.51 -3.86 -3.08
CA VAL A 98 -2.76 -3.53 -1.88
C VAL A 98 -3.71 -3.35 -0.72
N ASP A 99 -3.52 -4.15 0.34
CA ASP A 99 -4.16 -3.96 1.64
C ASP A 99 -3.53 -2.73 2.32
N LYS A 100 -4.34 -1.72 2.61
CA LYS A 100 -3.89 -0.45 3.20
C LYS A 100 -3.33 -0.63 4.61
N LYS A 101 -3.92 -1.51 5.42
CA LYS A 101 -3.43 -1.80 6.76
C LYS A 101 -2.08 -2.49 6.67
N TYR A 102 -1.94 -3.48 5.79
CA TYR A 102 -0.66 -4.16 5.57
C TYR A 102 0.42 -3.22 5.03
N PHE A 103 0.05 -2.31 4.13
CA PHE A 103 0.95 -1.26 3.65
C PHE A 103 1.46 -0.36 4.80
N LEU A 104 0.58 0.08 5.71
CA LEU A 104 1.01 0.82 6.89
C LEU A 104 1.86 -0.04 7.83
N SER A 105 1.53 -1.32 8.01
CA SER A 105 2.34 -2.24 8.82
C SER A 105 3.78 -2.36 8.30
N THR A 106 3.94 -2.57 6.99
CA THR A 106 5.28 -2.60 6.37
C THR A 106 6.02 -1.27 6.51
N THR A 107 5.29 -0.15 6.46
CA THR A 107 5.86 1.19 6.66
C THR A 107 6.36 1.37 8.10
N ILE A 108 5.57 0.97 9.09
CA ILE A 108 5.95 0.97 10.51
C ILE A 108 7.21 0.13 10.72
N VAL A 109 7.27 -1.07 10.13
CA VAL A 109 8.48 -1.90 10.21
C VAL A 109 9.69 -1.20 9.61
N ASN A 110 9.56 -0.63 8.41
CA ASN A 110 10.66 0.06 7.73
C ASN A 110 11.13 1.35 8.42
N CYS A 111 10.29 1.95 9.26
CA CYS A 111 10.61 3.20 9.93
C CYS A 111 11.04 3.03 11.39
N LEU A 112 10.41 2.10 12.12
CA LEU A 112 10.51 2.03 13.59
C LEU A 112 11.04 0.70 14.13
N ILE A 113 10.90 -0.40 13.40
CA ILE A 113 11.25 -1.73 13.93
C ILE A 113 12.54 -2.23 13.29
N ASN A 114 12.55 -2.37 11.96
CA ASN A 114 13.69 -2.89 11.23
C ASN A 114 14.05 -2.00 10.03
N PRO A 115 14.54 -0.77 10.26
CA PRO A 115 14.88 0.16 9.19
C PRO A 115 16.01 -0.35 8.28
N PRO A 116 15.98 -0.04 6.97
CA PRO A 116 16.99 -0.51 6.02
C PRO A 116 18.44 -0.14 6.36
N TYR A 117 18.65 0.94 7.12
CA TYR A 117 19.98 1.41 7.52
C TYR A 117 20.54 0.72 8.77
N ILE A 118 19.76 -0.11 9.46
CA ILE A 118 20.19 -0.93 10.61
C ILE A 118 20.40 -2.39 10.20
N GLN A 119 19.77 -2.82 9.10
CA GLN A 119 19.81 -4.21 8.65
C GLN A 119 21.22 -4.67 8.30
N PRO A 120 21.72 -5.78 8.90
CA PRO A 120 23.01 -6.35 8.55
C PRO A 120 23.02 -6.81 7.09
N ASP A 121 24.22 -6.99 6.54
CA ASP A 121 24.38 -7.57 5.20
C ASP A 121 23.94 -9.03 5.19
N MET A 122 22.73 -9.24 4.70
CA MET A 122 22.12 -10.56 4.51
C MET A 122 21.67 -10.73 3.07
N ASN A 123 21.50 -12.00 2.66
CA ASN A 123 20.92 -12.32 1.36
C ASN A 123 19.47 -11.77 1.26
N GLN A 124 19.01 -11.54 0.03
CA GLN A 124 17.71 -10.91 -0.21
C GLN A 124 16.53 -11.73 0.31
N ASP A 125 16.60 -13.06 0.26
CA ASP A 125 15.48 -13.91 0.67
C ASP A 125 15.29 -13.90 2.19
N THR A 126 16.39 -13.88 2.95
CA THR A 126 16.37 -13.73 4.41
C THR A 126 15.84 -12.37 4.82
N ARG A 127 16.30 -11.28 4.17
CA ARG A 127 15.76 -9.92 4.39
C ARG A 127 14.26 -9.87 4.15
N LYS A 128 13.78 -10.44 3.04
CA LYS A 128 12.35 -10.48 2.72
C LYS A 128 11.55 -11.29 3.74
N SER A 129 12.05 -12.45 4.17
CA SER A 129 11.36 -13.28 5.17
C SER A 129 11.21 -12.53 6.49
N ILE A 130 12.29 -11.94 7.02
CA ILE A 130 12.23 -11.18 8.27
C ILE A 130 11.27 -10.00 8.13
N HIS A 131 11.33 -9.26 7.01
CA HIS A 131 10.44 -8.13 6.80
C HIS A 131 8.96 -8.55 6.72
N LEU A 132 8.68 -9.69 6.09
CA LEU A 132 7.34 -10.27 6.02
C LEU A 132 6.82 -10.62 7.43
N ASP A 133 7.62 -11.34 8.21
CA ASP A 133 7.25 -11.81 9.55
C ASP A 133 6.99 -10.64 10.51
N LEU A 134 7.88 -9.64 10.53
CA LEU A 134 7.70 -8.44 11.36
C LEU A 134 6.48 -7.62 10.91
N SER A 135 6.25 -7.51 9.60
CA SER A 135 5.10 -6.76 9.07
C SER A 135 3.79 -7.46 9.39
N GLN A 136 3.79 -8.80 9.38
CA GLN A 136 2.64 -9.60 9.77
C GLN A 136 2.33 -9.42 11.25
N TRP A 137 3.34 -9.45 12.13
CA TRP A 137 3.16 -9.17 13.55
C TRP A 137 2.53 -7.79 13.78
N VAL A 138 3.02 -6.75 13.10
CA VAL A 138 2.44 -5.41 13.18
C VAL A 138 1.00 -5.40 12.67
N TYR A 139 0.72 -6.09 11.56
CA TYR A 139 -0.64 -6.21 11.05
C TYR A 139 -1.59 -6.88 12.05
N ASP A 140 -1.15 -7.93 12.73
CA ASP A 140 -2.02 -8.69 13.62
C ASP A 140 -2.27 -7.98 14.96
N HIS A 141 -1.26 -7.29 15.50
CA HIS A 141 -1.28 -6.84 16.90
C HIS A 141 -1.39 -5.33 17.08
N VAL A 142 -0.97 -4.50 16.12
CA VAL A 142 -1.03 -3.04 16.29
C VAL A 142 -2.46 -2.54 16.26
N THR A 143 -2.78 -1.71 17.25
CA THR A 143 -4.11 -1.15 17.42
C THR A 143 -4.41 -0.05 16.42
N LYS A 144 -5.70 0.21 16.22
CA LYS A 144 -6.16 1.29 15.36
C LYS A 144 -5.70 2.66 15.88
N GLU A 145 -5.71 2.84 17.20
CA GLU A 145 -5.26 4.04 17.89
C GLU A 145 -3.79 4.32 17.59
N PHE A 146 -2.96 3.28 17.58
CA PHE A 146 -1.56 3.40 17.18
C PHE A 146 -1.42 3.82 15.71
N LEU A 147 -2.20 3.24 14.79
CA LEU A 147 -2.16 3.62 13.36
C LEU A 147 -2.55 5.10 13.16
N ILE A 148 -3.57 5.59 13.87
CA ILE A 148 -3.96 7.01 13.86
C ILE A 148 -2.79 7.87 14.36
N LYS A 149 -2.22 7.51 15.51
CA LYS A 149 -1.08 8.22 16.10
C LYS A 149 0.14 8.24 15.17
N PHE A 150 0.47 7.10 14.56
CA PHE A 150 1.56 6.95 13.60
C PHE A 150 1.37 7.87 12.39
N THR A 151 0.18 7.88 11.79
CA THR A 151 -0.09 8.75 10.63
C THR A 151 -0.06 10.23 10.99
N TYR A 152 -0.57 10.61 12.17
CA TYR A 152 -0.50 11.99 12.66
C TYR A 152 0.94 12.47 12.85
N ILE A 153 1.76 11.67 13.54
CA ILE A 153 3.16 12.00 13.83
C ILE A 153 4.01 11.99 12.57
N SER A 154 3.73 11.09 11.62
CA SER A 154 4.41 11.07 10.32
C SER A 154 4.21 12.37 9.52
N ARG A 155 3.06 13.03 9.69
CA ARG A 155 2.75 14.33 9.03
C ARG A 155 3.24 15.53 9.82
N ASN A 156 3.38 15.37 11.14
CA ASN A 156 3.80 16.43 12.07
C ASN A 156 4.99 15.91 12.87
N PRO A 157 6.15 15.68 12.22
CA PRO A 157 7.27 14.99 12.85
C PRO A 157 7.83 15.81 14.01
N SER A 158 7.94 15.17 15.17
CA SER A 158 8.60 15.71 16.36
C SER A 158 9.37 14.58 17.06
N GLU A 159 10.45 14.95 17.77
CA GLU A 159 11.22 13.96 18.54
C GLU A 159 10.39 13.34 19.66
N GLU A 160 9.56 14.14 20.32
CA GLU A 160 8.62 13.69 21.35
C GLU A 160 7.63 12.68 20.77
N GLY A 161 7.01 12.99 19.62
CA GLY A 161 6.09 12.07 18.96
C GLY A 161 6.76 10.77 18.52
N LEU A 162 7.96 10.84 17.95
CA LEU A 162 8.71 9.64 17.58
C LEU A 162 9.02 8.77 18.82
N ARG A 163 9.43 9.39 19.92
CA ARG A 163 9.70 8.70 21.19
C ARG A 163 8.43 8.03 21.74
N GLU A 164 7.29 8.71 21.66
CA GLU A 164 6.01 8.12 22.05
C GLU A 164 5.65 6.90 21.20
N LEU A 165 5.87 6.93 19.88
CA LEU A 165 5.61 5.76 19.02
C LEU A 165 6.48 4.56 19.42
N PHE A 166 7.75 4.80 19.76
CA PHE A 166 8.63 3.74 20.25
C PHE A 166 8.17 3.17 21.61
N ASP A 167 7.83 4.05 22.56
CA ASP A 167 7.36 3.65 23.88
C ASP A 167 6.06 2.81 23.77
N ASP A 168 5.12 3.22 22.91
CA ASP A 168 3.86 2.50 22.66
C ASP A 168 4.09 1.13 22.01
N LEU A 169 4.99 1.04 21.00
CA LEU A 169 5.35 -0.25 20.37
C LEU A 169 6.02 -1.21 21.36
N LEU A 170 6.91 -0.71 22.20
CA LEU A 170 7.58 -1.53 23.23
C LEU A 170 6.60 -2.04 24.26
N ALA A 171 5.67 -1.20 24.73
CA ALA A 171 4.63 -1.61 25.65
C ALA A 171 3.75 -2.71 25.05
N LEU A 172 3.27 -2.50 23.81
CA LEU A 172 2.46 -3.47 23.09
C LEU A 172 3.20 -4.80 22.92
N ALA A 173 4.45 -4.78 22.45
CA ALA A 173 5.23 -5.99 22.24
C ALA A 173 5.45 -6.78 23.54
N LYS A 174 5.68 -6.09 24.67
CA LYS A 174 5.85 -6.74 25.98
C LYS A 174 4.57 -7.38 26.52
N GLU A 175 3.41 -6.86 26.15
CA GLU A 175 2.11 -7.37 26.57
C GLU A 175 1.54 -8.44 25.64
N THR A 176 2.10 -8.57 24.43
CA THR A 176 1.60 -9.47 23.39
C THR A 176 2.25 -10.86 23.51
N GLU A 177 1.44 -11.89 23.73
CA GLU A 177 1.90 -13.29 23.72
C GLU A 177 2.04 -13.81 22.28
N ASP A 178 3.19 -13.54 21.66
CA ASP A 178 3.55 -13.99 20.31
C ASP A 178 5.04 -14.34 20.24
N ILE A 179 5.40 -15.31 19.41
CA ILE A 179 6.79 -15.79 19.27
C ILE A 179 7.75 -14.71 18.74
N LEU A 180 7.25 -13.69 18.04
CA LEU A 180 8.03 -12.59 17.51
C LEU A 180 8.10 -11.39 18.45
N SER A 181 7.31 -11.34 19.53
CA SER A 181 7.24 -10.20 20.45
C SER A 181 8.60 -9.80 21.02
N ASP A 182 9.40 -10.78 21.47
CA ASP A 182 10.76 -10.53 21.97
C ASP A 182 11.67 -9.93 20.89
N SER A 183 11.52 -10.39 19.65
CA SER A 183 12.29 -9.87 18.52
C SER A 183 11.88 -8.44 18.17
N ILE A 184 10.58 -8.13 18.23
CA ILE A 184 10.06 -6.76 18.04
C ILE A 184 10.63 -5.83 19.11
N CYS A 185 10.64 -6.25 20.38
CA CYS A 185 11.23 -5.45 21.46
C CYS A 185 12.70 -5.13 21.17
N LEU A 186 13.51 -6.14 20.85
CA LEU A 186 14.93 -5.95 20.53
C LEU A 186 15.13 -5.01 19.34
N SER A 187 14.40 -5.22 18.25
CA SER A 187 14.51 -4.39 17.04
C SER A 187 14.10 -2.93 17.28
N VAL A 188 13.09 -2.69 18.11
CA VAL A 188 12.68 -1.33 18.50
C VAL A 188 13.74 -0.67 19.39
N GLU A 189 14.29 -1.39 20.37
CA GLU A 189 15.36 -0.87 21.24
C GLU A 189 16.61 -0.51 20.43
N GLU A 190 17.01 -1.37 19.48
CA GLU A 190 18.08 -1.06 18.52
C GLU A 190 17.77 0.20 17.72
N SER A 191 16.56 0.32 17.17
CA SER A 191 16.14 1.50 16.39
C SER A 191 16.22 2.80 17.20
N ILE A 192 15.86 2.77 18.49
CA ILE A 192 16.00 3.91 19.41
C ILE A 192 17.48 4.29 19.59
N GLU A 193 18.36 3.31 19.82
CA GLU A 193 19.78 3.56 20.01
C GLU A 193 20.43 4.12 18.74
N TYR A 194 20.11 3.56 17.58
CA TYR A 194 20.56 4.09 16.30
C TYR A 194 20.08 5.52 16.07
N PHE A 195 18.82 5.84 16.36
CA PHE A 195 18.33 7.22 16.25
C PHE A 195 19.17 8.20 17.08
N LYS A 196 19.54 7.83 18.32
CA LYS A 196 20.41 8.65 19.17
C LYS A 196 21.80 8.85 18.56
N ILE A 197 22.39 7.78 18.00
CA ILE A 197 23.70 7.85 17.34
C ILE A 197 23.65 8.80 16.15
N ILE A 198 22.67 8.62 15.27
CA ILE A 198 22.48 9.39 14.04
C ILE A 198 22.26 10.88 14.34
N LYS A 199 21.52 11.18 15.41
CA LYS A 199 21.30 12.54 15.87
C LYS A 199 22.59 13.22 16.31
N ASN A 200 23.46 12.47 16.99
CA ASN A 200 24.71 12.99 17.55
C ASN A 200 25.85 13.02 16.53
N ASP A 201 25.81 12.17 15.50
CA ASP A 201 26.78 12.11 14.43
C ASP A 201 26.10 12.11 13.05
N LYS A 202 25.93 13.33 12.52
CA LYS A 202 25.30 13.57 11.22
C LYS A 202 26.14 13.09 10.03
N THR A 203 27.41 12.73 10.25
CA THR A 203 28.32 12.32 9.16
C THR A 203 28.01 10.91 8.64
N LEU A 204 27.26 10.11 9.40
CA LEU A 204 26.86 8.74 9.06
C LEU A 204 25.94 8.61 7.83
N PHE A 205 25.35 9.72 7.36
CA PHE A 205 24.48 9.75 6.16
C PHE A 205 24.91 10.76 5.12
N ASP A 206 26.10 11.35 5.26
CA ASP A 206 26.63 12.21 4.22
C ASP A 206 27.01 11.33 3.03
N ARG A 207 26.13 11.27 2.02
CA ARG A 207 26.37 10.53 0.78
C ARG A 207 27.47 11.16 -0.07
N ASP A 208 27.94 12.34 0.31
CA ASP A 208 28.99 13.13 -0.35
C ASP A 208 30.32 13.18 0.45
N ALA A 209 30.46 12.40 1.53
CA ALA A 209 31.71 12.24 2.29
C ALA A 209 32.57 11.06 1.80
#